data_AF-A0A4Q1AP82-F1
#
_entry.id   AF-A0A4Q1AP82-F1
#
_cell.length_a   1.000
_cell.length_b   1.000
_cell.length_c   1.000
_cell.angle_alpha   90.00
_cell.angle_beta   90.00
_cell.angle_gamma   90.00
#
_symmetry.space_group_name_H-M   'P 1'
#
loop_
_entity.id
_entity.type
_entity.pdbx_description
1 polymer ?
#
loop_
_entity_poly.entity_id
_entity_poly.type
_entity_poly.pdbx_seq_one_letter_code
_entity_poly.pdbx_strand_id
1 'polypeptide(L)'
;MGLPKENLLLISSNGKEIDIDELFNRYSDDSDRVLANDEIGTIIYTADLDVFSLEVTSNGQLFPKKVNQLSRSRFGTSIIRLQIGGKIASYSSDTIFHIKKDDYVYKVRADKLKKGMVLSTGDKVY
;
A
#
# COMPACT_ATOMS: atom_id res chain seq x y z
N MET A 1 -0.96 6.34 -1.15
CA MET A 1 -1.30 5.20 -0.27
C MET A 1 -0.35 4.08 -0.61
N GLY A 2 0.58 3.74 0.27
CA GLY A 2 1.46 2.59 0.08
C GLY A 2 0.66 1.32 0.32
N LEU A 3 0.50 0.49 -0.70
CA LEU A 3 -0.02 -0.86 -0.52
C LEU A 3 1.06 -1.70 0.17
N PRO A 4 0.74 -2.48 1.21
CA PRO A 4 1.72 -3.37 1.84
C PRO A 4 2.26 -4.38 0.82
N LYS A 5 3.55 -4.71 0.95
CA LYS A 5 4.29 -5.65 0.08
C LYS A 5 3.56 -6.98 -0.14
N GLU A 6 2.76 -7.42 0.83
CA GLU A 6 2.00 -8.67 0.82
C GLU A 6 0.76 -8.66 -0.09
N ASN A 7 0.33 -7.50 -0.61
CA ASN A 7 -0.91 -7.37 -1.40
C ASN A 7 -0.70 -6.86 -2.84
N LEU A 8 0.55 -6.66 -3.29
CA LEU A 8 0.83 -6.15 -4.64
C LEU A 8 1.56 -7.21 -5.47
N LEU A 9 0.84 -7.87 -6.37
CA LEU A 9 1.44 -8.83 -7.30
C LEU A 9 1.82 -8.10 -8.59
N LEU A 10 3.12 -7.88 -8.78
CA LEU A 10 3.67 -7.24 -9.98
C LEU A 10 4.13 -8.30 -10.97
N ILE A 11 3.80 -8.10 -12.23
CA ILE A 11 4.22 -8.95 -13.34
C ILE A 11 4.83 -8.11 -14.46
N SER A 12 5.68 -8.76 -15.26
CA SER A 12 6.20 -8.21 -16.50
C SER A 12 5.33 -8.57 -17.70
N SER A 13 5.64 -8.01 -18.87
CA SER A 13 4.95 -8.28 -20.14
C SER A 13 4.95 -9.76 -20.55
N ASN A 14 5.92 -10.54 -20.06
CA ASN A 14 6.00 -11.99 -20.30
C ASN A 14 5.29 -12.83 -19.20
N GLY A 15 4.60 -12.19 -18.26
CA GLY A 15 3.88 -12.85 -17.18
C GLY A 15 4.73 -13.32 -15.99
N LYS A 16 6.05 -13.05 -15.98
CA LYS A 16 6.90 -13.33 -14.82
C LYS A 16 6.65 -12.33 -13.71
N GLU A 17 6.62 -12.84 -12.48
CA GLU A 17 6.58 -12.03 -11.27
C GLU A 17 7.81 -11.13 -11.17
N ILE A 18 7.60 -9.90 -10.70
CA ILE A 18 8.63 -8.90 -10.47
C ILE A 18 8.79 -8.73 -8.96
N ASP A 19 9.99 -9.00 -8.45
CA ASP A 19 10.34 -8.67 -7.08
C ASP A 19 10.52 -7.14 -6.95
N ILE A 20 9.72 -6.53 -6.07
CA ILE A 20 9.77 -5.11 -5.77
C ILE A 20 11.16 -4.71 -5.23
N ASP A 21 11.76 -5.52 -4.36
CA ASP A 21 13.07 -5.20 -3.79
C ASP A 21 14.17 -5.26 -4.86
N GLU A 22 14.13 -6.23 -5.78
CA GLU A 22 15.06 -6.27 -6.91
C GLU A 22 14.92 -5.02 -7.78
N LEU A 23 13.69 -4.59 -8.04
CA LEU A 23 13.41 -3.43 -8.89
C LEU A 23 13.90 -2.12 -8.24
N PHE A 24 13.66 -1.93 -6.95
CA PHE A 24 14.23 -0.78 -6.22
C PHE A 24 15.76 -0.86 -6.12
N ASN A 25 16.34 -2.03 -5.91
CA ASN A 25 17.81 -2.17 -5.87
C ASN A 25 18.44 -1.87 -7.23
N ARG A 26 17.76 -2.17 -8.33
CA ARG A 26 18.26 -1.89 -9.69
C ARG A 26 18.19 -0.41 -10.07
N TYR A 27 17.15 0.31 -9.65
CA TYR A 27 16.86 1.67 -10.13
C TYR A 27 16.91 2.78 -9.06
N SER A 28 17.23 2.46 -7.81
CA SER A 28 17.25 3.45 -6.71
C SER A 28 18.31 4.53 -6.85
N ASP A 29 19.38 4.25 -7.60
CA ASP A 29 20.47 5.19 -7.88
C ASP A 29 20.39 5.80 -9.30
N ASP A 30 19.35 5.46 -10.07
CA ASP A 30 19.15 5.99 -11.43
C ASP A 30 18.47 7.36 -11.38
N SER A 31 19.26 8.43 -11.55
CA SER A 31 18.77 9.82 -11.46
C SER A 31 17.66 10.14 -12.45
N ASP A 32 17.59 9.46 -13.59
CA ASP A 32 16.60 9.72 -14.62
C ASP A 32 15.25 9.04 -14.31
N ARG A 33 15.26 8.05 -13.40
CA ARG A 33 14.06 7.30 -12.99
C ARG A 33 13.57 7.69 -11.62
N VAL A 34 14.45 8.15 -10.74
CA VAL A 34 14.09 8.54 -9.39
C VAL A 34 13.36 9.87 -9.43
N LEU A 35 12.03 9.80 -9.25
CA LEU A 35 11.17 10.98 -9.17
C LEU A 35 11.33 11.70 -7.83
N ALA A 36 11.58 10.94 -6.77
CA ALA A 36 11.86 11.47 -5.43
C ALA A 36 12.69 10.46 -4.64
N ASN A 37 13.66 10.95 -3.87
CA ASN A 37 14.44 10.14 -2.93
C ASN A 37 14.79 11.00 -1.72
N ASP A 38 13.95 10.95 -0.70
CA ASP A 38 14.03 11.81 0.48
C ASP A 38 14.09 10.98 1.78
N GLU A 39 13.97 11.63 2.93
CA GLU A 39 13.95 10.98 4.24
C GLU A 39 12.72 10.08 4.45
N ILE A 40 11.65 10.28 3.67
CA ILE A 40 10.39 9.54 3.76
C ILE A 40 10.48 8.26 2.93
N GLY A 41 11.02 8.35 1.72
CA GLY A 41 11.03 7.22 0.81
C GLY A 41 11.65 7.50 -0.55
N THR A 42 11.54 6.50 -1.41
CA THR A 42 11.99 6.57 -2.81
C THR A 42 10.81 6.30 -3.72
N ILE A 43 10.62 7.15 -4.72
CA ILE A 43 9.64 7.02 -5.78
C ILE A 43 10.39 6.89 -7.10
N ILE A 44 10.07 5.83 -7.86
CA ILE A 44 10.68 5.55 -9.15
C ILE A 44 9.60 5.55 -10.25
N TYR A 45 9.98 6.09 -11.40
CA TYR A 45 9.19 6.06 -12.63
C TYR A 45 9.32 4.70 -13.32
N THR A 46 8.18 4.11 -13.69
CA THR A 46 8.11 2.77 -14.29
C THR A 46 7.23 2.71 -15.53
N ALA A 47 6.75 3.84 -16.07
CA ALA A 47 5.79 3.80 -17.17
C ALA A 47 6.41 3.31 -18.49
N ASP A 48 7.72 3.52 -18.68
CA ASP A 48 8.51 2.99 -19.80
C ASP A 48 8.96 1.53 -19.59
N LEU A 49 8.84 1.01 -18.37
CA LEU A 49 9.17 -0.37 -18.02
C LEU A 49 7.96 -1.28 -18.16
N ASP A 50 8.18 -2.54 -18.52
CA ASP A 50 7.12 -3.56 -18.53
C ASP A 50 6.76 -4.01 -17.11
N VAL A 51 6.11 -3.14 -16.36
CA VAL A 51 5.63 -3.40 -14.99
C VAL A 51 4.11 -3.23 -14.94
N PHE A 52 3.43 -4.30 -14.50
CA PHE A 52 1.98 -4.35 -14.39
C PHE A 52 1.57 -4.89 -13.02
N SER A 53 0.54 -4.33 -12.41
CA SER A 53 -0.08 -4.88 -11.20
C SER A 53 -1.29 -5.73 -11.59
N LEU A 54 -1.46 -6.90 -10.99
CA LEU A 54 -2.67 -7.69 -11.15
C LEU A 54 -3.75 -7.20 -10.18
N GLU A 55 -4.86 -6.72 -10.74
CA GLU A 55 -6.07 -6.40 -9.98
C GLU A 55 -7.11 -7.53 -10.15
N VAL A 56 -7.71 -7.95 -9.05
CA VAL A 56 -8.83 -8.91 -9.05
C VAL A 56 -10.12 -8.14 -9.30
N THR A 57 -10.81 -8.45 -10.38
CA THR A 57 -12.14 -7.91 -10.68
C THR A 57 -13.21 -8.51 -9.77
N SER A 58 -14.39 -7.89 -9.70
CA SER A 58 -15.56 -8.40 -8.98
C SER A 58 -15.98 -9.83 -9.38
N ASN A 59 -15.51 -10.29 -10.54
CA ASN A 59 -15.86 -11.56 -11.16
C ASN A 59 -14.78 -12.62 -10.91
N GLY A 60 -13.74 -12.30 -10.14
CA GLY A 60 -12.59 -13.17 -9.88
C GLY A 60 -11.57 -13.25 -11.00
N GLN A 61 -11.73 -12.49 -12.09
CA GLN A 61 -10.73 -12.42 -13.17
C GLN A 61 -9.58 -11.49 -12.79
N LEU A 62 -8.36 -11.86 -13.17
CA LEU A 62 -7.17 -11.04 -13.00
C LEU A 62 -6.97 -10.16 -14.23
N PHE A 63 -6.82 -8.86 -14.01
CA PHE A 63 -6.54 -7.91 -15.08
C PHE A 63 -5.18 -7.21 -14.84
N PRO A 64 -4.26 -7.23 -15.83
CA PRO A 64 -3.00 -6.53 -15.72
C PRO A 64 -3.22 -5.03 -15.94
N LYS A 65 -2.78 -4.21 -14.99
CA LYS A 65 -2.84 -2.76 -15.06
C LYS A 65 -1.44 -2.18 -15.06
N LYS A 66 -1.14 -1.33 -16.04
CA LYS A 66 0.18 -0.68 -16.17
C LYS A 66 0.47 0.16 -14.93
N VAL A 67 1.66 -0.01 -14.37
CA VAL A 67 2.15 0.76 -13.23
C VAL A 67 3.09 1.84 -13.74
N ASN A 68 2.71 3.11 -13.55
CA ASN A 68 3.50 4.25 -14.02
C ASN A 68 4.57 4.69 -13.02
N GLN A 69 4.36 4.39 -11.73
CA GLN A 69 5.29 4.72 -10.67
C GLN A 69 5.17 3.73 -9.50
N LEU A 70 6.27 3.53 -8.80
CA LEU A 70 6.33 2.74 -7.57
C LEU A 70 6.95 3.59 -6.45
N SER A 71 6.43 3.43 -5.24
CA SER A 71 6.93 4.12 -4.05
C SER A 71 7.33 3.12 -2.97
N ARG A 72 8.52 3.28 -2.40
CA ARG A 72 9.01 2.52 -1.25
C ARG A 72 9.27 3.46 -0.09
N SER A 73 8.65 3.18 1.05
CA SER A 73 8.91 3.93 2.29
C SER A 73 10.23 3.46 2.90
N ARG A 74 11.04 4.40 3.40
CA ARG A 74 12.25 4.09 4.20
C ARG A 74 11.89 3.71 5.63
N PHE A 75 10.70 4.07 6.10
CA PHE A 75 10.20 3.63 7.39
C PHE A 75 9.82 2.15 7.28
N GLY A 76 10.42 1.31 8.12
CA GLY A 76 9.97 -0.07 8.30
C GLY A 76 8.48 -0.04 8.61
N THR A 77 7.65 -0.53 7.69
CA THR A 77 6.22 -0.64 7.91
C THR A 77 6.02 -1.67 9.00
N SER A 78 5.95 -1.24 10.27
CA SER A 78 5.49 -2.11 11.36
C SER A 78 4.09 -2.55 10.97
N ILE A 79 3.95 -3.81 10.58
CA ILE A 79 2.67 -4.38 10.21
C ILE A 79 1.93 -4.69 11.50
N ILE A 80 0.72 -4.15 11.62
CA ILE A 80 -0.18 -4.46 12.73
C ILE A 80 -1.41 -5.15 12.19
N ARG A 81 -1.87 -6.18 12.90
CA ARG A 81 -3.07 -6.92 12.56
C ARG A 81 -4.23 -6.35 13.35
N LEU A 82 -5.25 -5.87 12.66
CA LEU A 82 -6.42 -5.25 13.26
C LEU A 82 -7.69 -6.01 12.90
N GLN A 83 -8.58 -6.16 13.87
CA GLN A 83 -9.95 -6.58 13.64
C GLN A 83 -10.86 -5.36 13.60
N ILE A 84 -11.51 -5.14 12.45
CA ILE A 84 -12.44 -4.04 12.24
C ILE A 84 -13.75 -4.66 11.74
N GLY A 85 -14.81 -4.51 12.52
CA GLY A 85 -16.07 -5.23 12.32
C GLY A 85 -15.82 -6.75 12.32
N GLY A 86 -16.31 -7.42 11.29
CA GLY A 86 -16.08 -8.85 11.04
C GLY A 86 -14.79 -9.19 10.28
N LYS A 87 -13.97 -8.19 9.91
CA LYS A 87 -12.79 -8.40 9.06
C LYS A 87 -11.50 -8.29 9.87
N ILE A 88 -10.61 -9.25 9.69
CA ILE A 88 -9.23 -9.20 10.19
C ILE A 88 -8.31 -8.91 8.99
N ALA A 89 -7.49 -7.86 9.09
CA ALA A 89 -6.55 -7.49 8.04
C ALA A 89 -5.24 -6.94 8.62
N SER A 90 -4.17 -7.10 7.85
CA SER A 90 -2.86 -6.54 8.15
C SER A 90 -2.75 -5.14 7.54
N TYR A 91 -2.33 -4.17 8.35
CA TYR A 91 -2.16 -2.79 7.95
C TYR A 91 -0.76 -2.31 8.33
N SER A 92 -0.20 -1.37 7.59
CA SER A 92 0.98 -0.64 8.07
C SER A 92 0.60 0.24 9.26
N SER A 93 1.47 0.34 10.26
CA SER A 93 1.31 1.16 11.48
C SER A 93 0.94 2.63 11.20
N ASP A 94 1.38 3.17 10.06
CA ASP A 94 1.10 4.55 9.62
C ASP A 94 -0.20 4.69 8.81
N THR A 95 -0.91 3.59 8.53
CA THR A 95 -2.17 3.61 7.77
C THR A 95 -3.19 4.50 8.51
N ILE A 96 -3.80 5.45 7.80
CA ILE A 96 -4.74 6.39 8.40
C ILE A 96 -6.17 5.87 8.26
N PHE A 97 -6.87 5.77 9.39
CA PHE A 97 -8.28 5.49 9.50
C PHE A 97 -9.06 6.75 9.87
N HIS A 98 -10.29 6.86 9.38
CA HIS A 98 -11.22 7.91 9.74
C HIS A 98 -12.13 7.39 10.85
N ILE A 99 -12.02 7.97 12.04
CA ILE A 99 -12.80 7.57 13.21
C ILE A 99 -13.91 8.60 13.43
N LYS A 100 -15.14 8.09 13.57
CA LYS A 100 -16.30 8.89 13.93
C LYS A 100 -16.41 8.93 15.45
N LYS A 101 -16.49 10.14 16.00
CA LYS A 101 -16.82 10.39 17.40
C LYS A 101 -17.84 11.51 17.46
N ASP A 102 -19.00 11.19 18.00
CA ASP A 102 -20.16 12.08 18.03
C ASP A 102 -20.48 12.60 16.60
N ASP A 103 -20.39 13.92 16.39
CA ASP A 103 -20.66 14.58 15.10
C ASP A 103 -19.40 14.93 14.29
N TYR A 104 -18.21 14.50 14.71
CA TYR A 104 -16.97 14.79 13.97
C TYR A 104 -16.22 13.53 13.56
N VAL A 105 -15.49 13.65 12.45
CA VAL A 105 -14.60 12.63 11.92
C VAL A 105 -13.16 13.12 12.04
N TYR A 106 -12.30 12.30 12.62
CA TYR A 106 -10.88 12.62 12.77
C TYR A 106 -10.00 11.46 12.31
N LYS A 107 -8.77 11.80 11.92
CA LYS A 107 -7.79 10.86 11.37
C LYS A 107 -6.99 10.23 12.51
N VAL A 108 -6.91 8.91 12.51
CA VAL A 108 -6.14 8.12 13.49
C VAL A 108 -5.26 7.14 12.74
N ARG A 109 -3.98 7.07 13.11
CA ARG A 109 -3.07 6.06 12.57
C ARG A 109 -3.41 4.68 13.12
N ALA A 110 -3.09 3.65 12.35
CA ALA A 110 -3.37 2.26 12.69
C ALA A 110 -2.78 1.89 14.06
N ASP A 111 -1.54 2.29 14.34
CA ASP A 111 -0.84 2.07 15.61
C ASP A 111 -1.49 2.76 16.83
N LYS A 112 -2.35 3.75 16.58
CA LYS A 112 -3.08 4.51 17.60
C LYS A 112 -4.55 4.12 17.69
N LEU A 113 -5.01 3.17 16.87
CA LEU A 113 -6.36 2.65 17.00
C LEU A 113 -6.53 1.92 18.32
N LYS A 114 -7.65 2.19 18.99
CA LYS A 114 -8.02 1.53 20.25
C LYS A 114 -9.30 0.75 20.05
N LYS A 115 -9.38 -0.38 20.74
CA LYS A 115 -10.61 -1.17 20.86
C LYS A 115 -11.78 -0.27 21.27
N GLY A 116 -12.88 -0.40 20.55
CA GLY A 116 -14.09 0.39 20.78
C GLY A 116 -14.23 1.62 19.90
N MET A 117 -13.18 2.07 19.20
CA MET A 117 -13.30 3.13 18.18
C MET A 117 -14.20 2.67 17.04
N VAL A 118 -14.93 3.61 16.43
CA VAL A 118 -15.84 3.34 15.31
C VAL A 118 -15.36 4.11 14.09
N LEU A 119 -15.14 3.42 12.99
CA LEU A 119 -14.76 4.05 11.72
C LEU A 119 -15.91 4.91 11.18
N SER A 120 -15.60 5.82 10.26
CA SER A 120 -16.62 6.60 9.53
C SER A 120 -17.60 5.72 8.74
N THR A 121 -17.23 4.47 8.45
CA THR A 121 -18.09 3.45 7.81
C THR A 121 -19.12 2.85 8.77
N GLY A 122 -18.97 3.05 10.08
CA GLY A 122 -19.77 2.41 11.13
C GLY A 122 -19.14 1.14 11.71
N ASP A 123 -18.03 0.66 11.16
CA ASP A 123 -17.35 -0.53 11.67
C ASP A 123 -16.60 -0.27 12.97
N LYS A 124 -16.67 -1.20 13.92
CA LYS A 124 -16.01 -1.08 15.23
C LYS A 124 -14.65 -1.77 15.25
N VAL A 125 -13.65 -1.15 15.87
CA VAL A 125 -12.33 -1.74 16.13
C VAL A 125 -12.41 -2.67 17.35
N TYR A 126 -11.91 -3.91 17.23
CA TYR A 126 -11.95 -4.95 18.27
C TYR A 126 -10.58 -5.30 18.86
#